data_AF-A0A172XY75-F1
#
_entry.id   AF-A0A172XY75-F1
#
_cell.length_a   1.000
_cell.length_b   1.000
_cell.length_c   1.000
_cell.angle_alpha   90.00
_cell.angle_beta   90.00
_cell.angle_gamma   90.00
#
_symmetry.space_group_name_H-M   'P 1'
#
loop_
_entity.id
_entity.type
_entity.pdbx_description
1 polymer ?
#
loop_
_entity_poly.entity_id
_entity_poly.type
_entity_poly.pdbx_seq_one_letter_code
_entity_poly.pdbx_strand_id
1 'polypeptide(L)'
;MNNLIMKNIVYLLFIIICSSLYSQTNKRKIRDSLDEESSKNLTHQILVDFKDLNYTKLNQKIISDIDFNQLKNENLVFYFSSLRRPIILISPHDEVSRNVNPAFNQTIFWNKKTIRFIRKKYHKNLIPFLKEANSFLFVKNNKLESYSGSFSSYDLNDKKKLLKLSKKRKKGLILKTQKNSQEEFYYFPFKSKNLTINTNKETENFNTLYLEFHNKLNKIVVVDFIYNLNYNNVTHKTYQYKNNNWEEVSLLKE
;
A
#
# COMPACT_ATOMS: atom_id res chain seq x y z
N MET A 1 54.91 -2.59 -38.62
CA MET A 1 53.64 -2.02 -38.11
C MET A 1 53.09 -2.92 -37.01
N ASN A 2 53.82 -3.07 -35.91
CA ASN A 2 53.79 -2.27 -34.68
C ASN A 2 52.65 -2.69 -33.73
N ASN A 3 52.90 -3.80 -33.01
CA ASN A 3 52.18 -4.21 -31.80
C ASN A 3 51.96 -3.05 -30.80
N LEU A 4 52.85 -2.05 -30.82
CA LEU A 4 52.75 -0.83 -30.01
C LEU A 4 51.56 0.06 -30.44
N ILE A 5 51.32 0.21 -31.74
CA ILE A 5 50.21 1.02 -32.27
C ILE A 5 48.88 0.34 -31.94
N MET A 6 48.80 -0.98 -32.10
CA MET A 6 47.59 -1.74 -31.79
C MET A 6 47.26 -1.73 -30.28
N LYS A 7 48.27 -1.82 -29.40
CA LYS A 7 48.10 -1.67 -27.94
C LYS A 7 47.60 -0.27 -27.56
N ASN A 8 48.13 0.78 -28.19
CA ASN A 8 47.70 2.16 -27.93
C ASN A 8 46.26 2.42 -28.38
N ILE A 9 45.83 1.83 -29.50
CA ILE A 9 44.43 1.92 -29.98
C ILE A 9 43.48 1.22 -29.00
N VAL A 10 43.83 0.03 -28.52
CA VAL A 10 43.01 -0.70 -27.52
C VAL A 10 42.92 0.08 -26.21
N TYR A 11 44.01 0.68 -25.75
CA TYR A 11 44.03 1.50 -24.53
C TYR A 11 43.17 2.77 -24.69
N LEU A 12 43.23 3.42 -25.85
CA LEU A 12 42.39 4.59 -26.15
C LEU A 12 40.90 4.22 -26.18
N LEU A 13 40.54 3.11 -26.83
CA LEU A 13 39.17 2.59 -26.84
C LEU A 13 38.68 2.26 -25.43
N PHE A 14 39.52 1.66 -24.59
CA PHE A 14 39.19 1.37 -23.20
C PHE A 14 38.94 2.66 -22.39
N ILE A 15 39.75 3.70 -22.57
CA ILE A 15 39.54 5.01 -21.93
C ILE A 15 38.23 5.66 -22.40
N ILE A 16 37.90 5.58 -23.68
CA ILE A 16 36.65 6.13 -24.24
C ILE A 16 35.43 5.38 -23.68
N ILE A 17 35.51 4.05 -23.56
CA ILE A 17 34.46 3.22 -22.96
C ILE A 17 34.31 3.54 -21.47
N CYS A 18 35.41 3.62 -20.71
CA CYS A 18 35.35 3.95 -19.28
C CYS A 18 34.83 5.37 -19.01
N SER A 19 35.23 6.36 -19.82
CA SER A 19 34.76 7.74 -19.69
C SER A 19 33.29 7.92 -20.09
N SER A 20 32.81 7.20 -21.11
CA SER A 20 31.39 7.18 -21.48
C SER A 20 30.52 6.49 -20.43
N LEU A 21 30.97 5.36 -19.85
CA LEU A 21 30.30 4.70 -18.73
C LEU A 21 30.27 5.59 -17.47
N TYR A 22 31.37 6.28 -17.17
CA TYR A 22 31.45 7.22 -16.06
C TYR A 22 30.52 8.45 -16.27
N SER A 23 30.43 8.96 -17.50
CA SER A 23 29.51 10.04 -17.86
C SER A 23 28.05 9.61 -17.72
N GLN A 24 27.68 8.41 -18.20
CA GLN A 24 26.32 7.89 -18.08
C GLN A 24 25.92 7.64 -16.62
N THR A 25 26.82 7.09 -15.81
CA THR A 25 26.56 6.86 -14.39
C THR A 25 26.40 8.18 -13.61
N ASN A 26 27.18 9.21 -13.91
CA ASN A 26 27.00 10.54 -13.30
C ASN A 26 25.72 11.23 -13.75
N LYS A 27 25.36 11.17 -15.04
CA LYS A 27 24.07 11.68 -15.54
C LYS A 27 22.89 11.00 -14.85
N ARG A 28 22.97 9.68 -14.65
CA ARG A 28 21.97 8.91 -13.91
C ARG A 28 21.86 9.37 -12.45
N LYS A 29 22.98 9.47 -11.74
CA LYS A 29 23.00 9.97 -10.35
C LYS A 29 22.37 11.36 -10.21
N ILE A 30 22.69 12.30 -11.13
CA ILE A 30 22.13 13.65 -11.11
C ILE A 30 20.61 13.61 -11.35
N ARG A 31 20.15 12.88 -12.37
CA ARG A 31 18.72 12.72 -12.66
C ARG A 31 17.99 12.15 -11.45
N ASP A 32 18.50 11.04 -10.91
CA ASP A 32 17.85 10.36 -9.79
C ASP A 32 17.82 11.27 -8.52
N SER A 33 18.83 12.14 -8.33
CA SER A 33 18.83 13.15 -7.25
C SER A 33 17.80 14.27 -7.45
N LEU A 34 17.61 14.74 -8.69
CA LEU A 34 16.60 15.74 -9.03
C LEU A 34 15.18 15.17 -8.88
N ASP A 35 14.98 13.91 -9.26
CA ASP A 35 13.71 13.20 -9.10
C ASP A 35 13.35 13.03 -7.61
N GLU A 36 14.34 12.75 -6.76
CA GLU A 36 14.16 12.67 -5.31
C GLU A 36 13.78 14.03 -4.71
N GLU A 37 14.46 15.11 -5.11
CA GLU A 37 14.16 16.48 -4.65
C GLU A 37 12.76 16.94 -5.10
N SER A 38 12.41 16.70 -6.37
CA SER A 38 11.06 16.98 -6.90
C SER A 38 9.99 16.22 -6.11
N SER A 39 10.22 14.93 -5.83
CA SER A 39 9.32 14.09 -5.04
C SER A 39 9.16 14.57 -3.59
N LYS A 40 10.25 15.05 -2.96
CA LYS A 40 10.22 15.68 -1.63
C LYS A 40 9.36 16.94 -1.63
N ASN A 41 9.59 17.82 -2.59
CA ASN A 41 8.88 19.09 -2.71
C ASN A 41 7.39 18.87 -2.94
N LEU A 42 7.02 17.98 -3.87
CA LEU A 42 5.62 17.62 -4.10
C LEU A 42 4.95 17.03 -2.85
N THR A 43 5.65 16.13 -2.14
CA THR A 43 5.15 15.53 -0.90
C THR A 43 4.88 16.58 0.17
N HIS A 44 5.82 17.53 0.34
CA HIS A 44 5.67 18.64 1.27
C HIS A 44 4.46 19.51 0.89
N GLN A 45 4.33 19.88 -0.39
CA GLN A 45 3.20 20.66 -0.89
C GLN A 45 1.86 19.97 -0.63
N ILE A 46 1.76 18.67 -0.90
CA ILE A 46 0.55 17.87 -0.60
C ILE A 46 0.26 17.89 0.91
N LEU A 47 1.26 17.71 1.78
CA LEU A 47 1.05 17.75 3.23
C LEU A 47 0.55 19.11 3.71
N VAL A 48 1.10 20.20 3.17
CA VAL A 48 0.66 21.57 3.47
C VAL A 48 -0.77 21.81 2.98
N ASP A 49 -1.07 21.40 1.75
CA ASP A 49 -2.39 21.58 1.13
C ASP A 49 -3.50 20.80 1.88
N PHE A 50 -3.17 19.62 2.41
CA PHE A 50 -4.11 18.78 3.15
C PHE A 50 -4.12 19.02 4.66
N LYS A 51 -3.37 20.03 5.13
CA LYS A 51 -3.26 20.34 6.55
C LYS A 51 -4.64 20.64 7.14
N ASP A 52 -4.89 20.09 8.32
CA ASP A 52 -6.11 20.30 9.13
C ASP A 52 -7.44 19.88 8.47
N LEU A 53 -7.40 19.09 7.39
CA LEU A 53 -8.61 18.56 6.76
C LEU A 53 -9.30 17.47 7.59
N ASN A 54 -10.64 17.54 7.66
CA ASN A 54 -11.46 16.51 8.27
C ASN A 54 -11.84 15.43 7.24
N TYR A 55 -11.28 14.24 7.39
CA TYR A 55 -11.53 13.11 6.49
C TYR A 55 -12.77 12.27 6.84
N THR A 56 -13.57 12.65 7.85
CA THR A 56 -14.73 11.85 8.28
C THR A 56 -15.75 11.68 7.16
N LYS A 57 -16.09 12.77 6.46
CA LYS A 57 -17.02 12.73 5.31
C LYS A 57 -16.42 11.98 4.12
N LEU A 58 -15.12 12.15 3.85
CA LEU A 58 -14.42 11.40 2.79
C LEU A 58 -14.48 9.88 3.05
N ASN A 59 -14.19 9.45 4.28
CA ASN A 59 -14.30 8.04 4.66
C ASN A 59 -15.71 7.48 4.43
N GLN A 60 -16.75 8.27 4.75
CA GLN A 60 -18.14 7.85 4.54
C GLN A 60 -18.47 7.68 3.05
N LYS A 61 -18.02 8.62 2.20
CA LYS A 61 -18.17 8.56 0.74
C LYS A 61 -17.44 7.35 0.15
N ILE A 62 -16.18 7.16 0.51
CA ILE A 62 -15.42 5.99 0.03
C ILE A 62 -16.14 4.69 0.43
N ILE A 63 -16.68 4.59 1.65
CA ILE A 63 -17.42 3.38 2.07
C ILE A 63 -18.73 3.21 1.29
N SER A 64 -19.46 4.28 0.98
CA SER A 64 -20.70 4.16 0.18
C SER A 64 -20.43 3.68 -1.23
N ASP A 65 -19.25 3.99 -1.75
CA ASP A 65 -18.87 3.70 -3.13
C ASP A 65 -18.23 2.31 -3.29
N ILE A 66 -17.98 1.61 -2.18
CA ILE A 66 -17.61 0.18 -2.22
C ILE A 66 -18.82 -0.61 -2.73
N ASP A 67 -18.64 -1.31 -3.85
CA ASP A 67 -19.64 -2.21 -4.40
C ASP A 67 -19.63 -3.55 -3.63
N PHE A 68 -20.43 -3.62 -2.57
CA PHE A 68 -20.57 -4.82 -1.76
C PHE A 68 -21.25 -5.99 -2.50
N ASN A 69 -21.85 -5.77 -3.67
CA ASN A 69 -22.39 -6.87 -4.48
C ASN A 69 -21.28 -7.74 -5.09
N GLN A 70 -20.09 -7.17 -5.30
CA GLN A 70 -18.87 -7.91 -5.70
C GLN A 70 -18.21 -8.66 -4.53
N LEU A 71 -18.64 -8.37 -3.29
CA LEU A 71 -18.09 -8.91 -2.05
C LEU A 71 -19.12 -9.79 -1.36
N LYS A 72 -19.54 -10.89 -1.99
CA LYS A 72 -20.66 -11.74 -1.53
C LYS A 72 -20.36 -12.50 -0.24
N ASN A 73 -19.13 -12.97 -0.04
CA ASN A 73 -18.71 -13.75 1.13
C ASN A 73 -18.83 -12.93 2.42
N GLU A 74 -19.28 -13.56 3.51
CA GLU A 74 -19.32 -12.91 4.83
C GLU A 74 -17.92 -12.48 5.30
N ASN A 75 -16.89 -13.19 4.86
CA ASN A 75 -15.50 -12.92 5.20
C ASN A 75 -14.88 -11.99 4.16
N LEU A 76 -14.36 -10.85 4.61
CA LEU A 76 -13.71 -9.86 3.78
C LEU A 76 -12.29 -9.63 4.27
N VAL A 77 -11.33 -10.03 3.45
CA VAL A 77 -9.92 -9.72 3.62
C VAL A 77 -9.64 -8.34 3.05
N PHE A 78 -9.24 -7.39 3.89
CA PHE A 78 -8.83 -6.07 3.41
C PHE A 78 -7.31 -5.96 3.42
N TYR A 79 -6.76 -5.54 2.30
CA TYR A 79 -5.32 -5.36 2.12
C TYR A 79 -4.90 -4.04 2.76
N PHE A 80 -4.06 -4.13 3.76
CA PHE A 80 -3.43 -3.00 4.42
C PHE A 80 -1.99 -2.87 3.94
N SER A 81 -1.66 -1.69 3.45
CA SER A 81 -0.34 -1.34 2.95
C SER A 81 0.14 -0.08 3.68
N SER A 82 1.24 -0.19 4.43
CA SER A 82 1.83 0.96 5.14
C SER A 82 3.03 1.50 4.37
N LEU A 83 2.78 2.11 3.22
CA LEU A 83 3.84 2.67 2.38
C LEU A 83 4.20 4.10 2.78
N ARG A 84 4.38 4.37 4.07
CA ARG A 84 5.22 5.50 4.49
C ARG A 84 6.65 5.00 4.54
N ARG A 85 7.40 5.13 3.43
CA ARG A 85 8.86 5.00 3.45
C ARG A 85 9.44 6.33 3.91
N PRO A 86 10.39 6.34 4.86
CA PRO A 86 11.22 7.51 5.08
C PRO A 86 11.95 7.85 3.78
N ILE A 87 11.94 9.13 3.40
CA ILE A 87 12.47 9.57 2.11
C ILE A 87 13.97 9.22 1.94
N ILE A 88 14.70 9.18 3.06
CA ILE A 88 16.15 8.87 3.11
C ILE A 88 16.46 7.41 2.71
N LEU A 89 15.45 6.53 2.65
CA LEU A 89 15.60 5.10 2.34
C LEU A 89 15.11 4.74 0.93
N ILE A 90 14.89 5.74 0.07
CA ILE A 90 14.50 5.54 -1.32
C ILE A 90 15.77 5.26 -2.13
N SER A 91 15.84 4.10 -2.78
CA SER A 91 16.92 3.81 -3.72
C SER A 91 16.61 4.45 -5.08
N PRO A 92 17.61 5.00 -5.79
CA PRO A 92 17.46 5.46 -7.18
C PRO A 92 17.11 4.33 -8.18
N HIS A 93 17.03 3.07 -7.72
CA HIS A 93 16.63 1.91 -8.51
C HIS A 93 15.26 1.34 -8.10
N ASP A 94 14.58 1.97 -7.14
CA ASP A 94 13.19 1.63 -6.84
C ASP A 94 12.30 2.12 -8.00
N GLU A 95 11.87 1.22 -8.90
CA GLU A 95 10.97 1.52 -10.04
C GLU A 95 9.52 1.87 -9.64
N VAL A 96 9.31 2.46 -8.47
CA VAL A 96 7.96 2.84 -8.04
C VAL A 96 8.04 4.18 -7.37
N SER A 97 7.22 5.11 -7.87
CA SER A 97 6.86 6.38 -7.23
C SER A 97 6.40 6.14 -5.78
N ARG A 98 7.34 6.06 -4.81
CA ARG A 98 7.05 5.61 -3.44
C ARG A 98 7.03 6.71 -2.38
N ASN A 99 6.57 7.90 -2.74
CA ASN A 99 5.89 8.78 -1.78
C ASN A 99 4.38 8.51 -1.86
N VAL A 100 4.00 7.31 -1.40
CA VAL A 100 2.63 6.79 -1.54
C VAL A 100 1.76 7.45 -0.46
N ASN A 101 1.00 8.47 -0.85
CA ASN A 101 -0.11 9.05 -0.08
C ASN A 101 0.24 9.67 1.28
N PRO A 102 0.99 10.78 1.29
CA PRO A 102 1.44 11.39 2.52
C PRO A 102 0.28 11.92 3.39
N ALA A 103 -0.82 12.38 2.78
CA ALA A 103 -1.92 13.06 3.44
C ALA A 103 -3.10 12.15 3.82
N PHE A 104 -3.66 11.39 2.89
CA PHE A 104 -4.78 10.47 3.12
C PHE A 104 -4.46 9.06 2.60
N ASN A 105 -4.47 8.06 3.48
CA ASN A 105 -3.95 6.72 3.20
C ASN A 105 -4.68 5.61 3.98
N GLN A 106 -4.20 4.37 3.84
CA GLN A 106 -4.73 3.17 4.50
C GLN A 106 -4.89 3.32 6.02
N THR A 107 -3.95 3.96 6.70
CA THR A 107 -4.00 4.14 8.15
C THR A 107 -5.14 5.06 8.57
N ILE A 108 -5.36 6.12 7.79
CA ILE A 108 -6.44 7.08 8.04
C ILE A 108 -7.78 6.44 7.70
N PHE A 109 -7.87 5.70 6.59
CA PHE A 109 -9.10 5.04 6.18
C PHE A 109 -9.46 3.85 7.08
N TRP A 110 -8.58 2.86 7.29
CA TRP A 110 -8.81 1.65 8.11
C TRP A 110 -8.69 1.91 9.62
N ASN A 111 -9.49 2.84 10.11
CA ASN A 111 -9.58 3.19 11.52
C ASN A 111 -10.73 2.44 12.24
N LYS A 112 -10.83 2.63 13.57
CA LYS A 112 -11.87 1.99 14.40
C LYS A 112 -13.29 2.30 13.94
N LYS A 113 -13.56 3.52 13.45
CA LYS A 113 -14.90 3.97 13.04
C LYS A 113 -15.32 3.30 11.73
N THR A 114 -14.47 3.34 10.70
CA THR A 114 -14.74 2.73 9.39
C THR A 114 -14.87 1.21 9.48
N ILE A 115 -13.94 0.54 10.17
CA ILE A 115 -14.00 -0.91 10.43
C ILE A 115 -15.30 -1.27 11.14
N ARG A 116 -15.67 -0.53 12.20
CA ARG A 116 -16.93 -0.78 12.93
C ARG A 116 -18.16 -0.56 12.04
N PHE A 117 -18.15 0.51 11.24
CA PHE A 117 -19.26 0.85 10.36
C PHE A 117 -19.46 -0.22 9.30
N ILE A 118 -18.40 -0.59 8.56
CA ILE A 118 -18.47 -1.59 7.50
C ILE A 118 -18.99 -2.93 8.07
N ARG A 119 -18.38 -3.39 9.15
CA ARG A 119 -18.74 -4.63 9.85
C ARG A 119 -20.20 -4.69 10.28
N LYS A 120 -20.74 -3.57 10.79
CA LYS A 120 -22.13 -3.51 11.28
C LYS A 120 -23.13 -3.35 10.13
N LYS A 121 -22.87 -2.44 9.19
CA LYS A 121 -23.80 -2.12 8.11
C LYS A 121 -23.88 -3.24 7.06
N TYR A 122 -22.74 -3.83 6.71
CA TYR A 122 -22.63 -4.83 5.64
C TYR A 122 -22.40 -6.25 6.16
N HIS A 123 -22.48 -6.47 7.48
CA HIS A 123 -22.44 -7.80 8.10
C HIS A 123 -21.20 -8.63 7.71
N LYS A 124 -20.02 -7.99 7.63
CA LYS A 124 -18.76 -8.63 7.23
C LYS A 124 -17.83 -8.94 8.40
N ASN A 125 -17.20 -10.12 8.40
CA ASN A 125 -15.99 -10.37 9.18
C ASN A 125 -14.82 -9.70 8.46
N LEU A 126 -14.21 -8.68 9.06
CA LEU A 126 -13.09 -7.96 8.44
C LEU A 126 -11.77 -8.57 8.89
N ILE A 127 -10.94 -8.97 7.92
CA ILE A 127 -9.70 -9.68 8.16
C ILE A 127 -8.55 -8.83 7.60
N PRO A 128 -7.67 -8.27 8.44
CA PRO A 128 -6.52 -7.51 7.96
C PRO A 128 -5.49 -8.43 7.31
N PHE A 129 -5.02 -8.06 6.13
CA PHE A 129 -3.90 -8.69 5.44
C PHE A 129 -2.81 -7.64 5.16
N LEU A 130 -1.58 -7.92 5.57
CA LEU A 130 -0.43 -7.04 5.35
C LEU A 130 0.15 -7.28 3.96
N LYS A 131 -0.06 -6.34 3.04
CA LYS A 131 0.38 -6.47 1.63
C LYS A 131 1.90 -6.65 1.55
N GLU A 132 2.68 -5.84 2.26
CA GLU A 132 4.15 -5.91 2.17
C GLU A 132 4.72 -7.21 2.76
N ALA A 133 4.06 -7.75 3.78
CA ALA A 133 4.48 -9.01 4.40
C ALA A 133 3.88 -10.24 3.74
N ASN A 134 2.99 -10.04 2.76
CA ASN A 134 2.16 -11.08 2.16
C ASN A 134 1.58 -12.02 3.24
N SER A 135 1.08 -11.46 4.35
CA SER A 135 0.67 -12.25 5.51
C SER A 135 -0.56 -11.71 6.22
N PHE A 136 -1.30 -12.62 6.87
CA PHE A 136 -2.28 -12.26 7.88
C PHE A 136 -1.61 -11.82 9.18
N LEU A 137 -2.37 -11.14 10.03
CA LEU A 137 -1.94 -10.82 11.39
C LEU A 137 -2.02 -12.06 12.30
N PHE A 138 -1.04 -12.94 12.19
CA PHE A 138 -0.94 -14.17 12.99
C PHE A 138 -0.67 -13.91 14.47
N VAL A 139 -1.26 -14.74 15.34
CA VAL A 139 -1.13 -14.63 16.81
C VAL A 139 0.27 -15.00 17.30
N LYS A 140 0.92 -16.03 16.70
CA LYS A 140 2.24 -16.50 17.10
C LYS A 140 3.39 -15.61 16.60
N ASN A 141 3.22 -14.89 15.50
CA ASN A 141 4.22 -13.94 14.95
C ASN A 141 4.13 -12.55 15.59
N ASN A 142 3.62 -12.46 16.82
CA ASN A 142 3.32 -11.21 17.51
C ASN A 142 4.54 -10.48 18.11
N LYS A 143 5.75 -11.05 17.99
CA LYS A 143 6.97 -10.28 18.25
C LYS A 143 7.12 -9.28 17.12
N LEU A 144 7.02 -7.99 17.44
CA LEU A 144 7.30 -6.90 16.51
C LEU A 144 8.65 -7.11 15.77
N GLU A 145 9.59 -7.75 16.46
CA GLU A 145 10.91 -8.15 16.00
C GLU A 145 10.89 -9.17 14.84
N SER A 146 9.91 -10.08 14.78
CA SER A 146 9.83 -11.06 13.68
C SER A 146 9.46 -10.44 12.33
N TYR A 147 8.82 -9.26 12.35
CA TYR A 147 8.59 -8.43 11.17
C TYR A 147 9.64 -7.32 11.01
N SER A 148 10.55 -7.11 11.97
CA SER A 148 11.60 -6.08 11.83
C SER A 148 12.76 -6.54 10.95
N GLY A 149 12.99 -7.86 10.85
CA GLY A 149 14.11 -8.43 10.10
C GLY A 149 14.05 -8.28 8.57
N SER A 150 12.85 -8.28 7.95
CA SER A 150 12.72 -8.14 6.48
C SER A 150 12.12 -6.82 6.01
N PHE A 151 11.83 -5.88 6.93
CA PHE A 151 11.08 -4.65 6.62
C PHE A 151 11.69 -3.37 7.24
N SER A 152 12.99 -3.36 7.51
CA SER A 152 13.72 -2.26 8.18
C SER A 152 13.54 -0.87 7.54
N SER A 153 13.00 -0.76 6.32
CA SER A 153 12.81 0.48 5.57
C SER A 153 11.39 1.07 5.54
N TYR A 154 10.40 0.46 6.22
CA TYR A 154 9.01 0.96 6.23
C TYR A 154 8.61 1.50 7.61
N ASP A 155 7.82 2.57 7.67
CA ASP A 155 7.30 3.11 8.93
C ASP A 155 6.38 2.09 9.63
N LEU A 156 6.95 1.37 10.59
CA LEU A 156 6.29 0.34 11.38
C LEU A 156 5.16 0.92 12.26
N ASN A 157 5.08 2.25 12.45
CA ASN A 157 4.11 2.85 13.37
C ASN A 157 2.65 2.68 12.93
N ASP A 158 2.40 2.69 11.62
CA ASP A 158 1.07 2.50 11.08
C ASP A 158 0.60 1.04 11.18
N LYS A 159 1.53 0.09 10.96
CA LYS A 159 1.28 -1.34 11.27
C LYS A 159 1.02 -1.56 12.75
N LYS A 160 1.76 -0.89 13.65
CA LYS A 160 1.53 -0.97 15.11
C LYS A 160 0.11 -0.54 15.49
N LYS A 161 -0.46 0.49 14.84
CA LYS A 161 -1.84 0.94 15.10
C LYS A 161 -2.86 -0.12 14.69
N LEU A 162 -2.76 -0.66 13.47
CA LEU A 162 -3.66 -1.73 13.01
C LEU A 162 -3.52 -3.00 13.87
N LEU A 163 -2.29 -3.37 14.22
CA LEU A 163 -2.01 -4.50 15.10
C LEU A 163 -2.62 -4.29 16.49
N LYS A 164 -2.45 -3.10 17.09
CA LYS A 164 -3.06 -2.75 18.39
C LYS A 164 -4.60 -2.76 18.33
N LEU A 165 -5.18 -2.34 17.21
CA LEU A 165 -6.63 -2.41 16.98
C LEU A 165 -7.12 -3.87 16.85
N SER A 166 -6.34 -4.72 16.19
CA SER A 166 -6.68 -6.12 15.88
C SER A 166 -6.45 -7.06 17.08
N LYS A 167 -5.39 -6.85 17.87
CA LYS A 167 -5.08 -7.64 19.08
C LYS A 167 -6.19 -7.62 20.14
N LYS A 168 -7.05 -6.59 20.13
CA LYS A 168 -8.20 -6.47 21.03
C LYS A 168 -9.44 -7.26 20.56
N ARG A 169 -9.29 -8.13 19.56
CA ARG A 169 -10.41 -8.79 18.86
C ARG A 169 -10.28 -10.31 18.85
N LYS A 170 -11.24 -10.98 18.21
CA LYS A 170 -11.33 -12.44 18.17
C LYS A 170 -10.22 -13.03 17.31
N LYS A 171 -9.95 -14.31 17.58
CA LYS A 171 -9.01 -15.14 16.84
C LYS A 171 -9.79 -16.08 15.91
N GLY A 172 -9.33 -16.21 14.68
CA GLY A 172 -9.79 -17.20 13.71
C GLY A 172 -8.69 -18.21 13.41
N LEU A 173 -9.03 -19.25 12.67
CA LEU A 173 -8.11 -20.30 12.21
C LEU A 173 -7.96 -20.26 10.69
N ILE A 174 -6.72 -20.28 10.21
CA ILE A 174 -6.42 -20.51 8.80
C ILE A 174 -6.08 -21.99 8.62
N LEU A 175 -6.78 -22.64 7.69
CA LEU A 175 -6.43 -23.99 7.24
C LEU A 175 -5.48 -23.87 6.04
N LYS A 176 -4.21 -24.26 6.22
CA LYS A 176 -3.24 -24.36 5.12
C LYS A 176 -3.20 -25.81 4.63
N THR A 177 -3.97 -26.09 3.58
CA THR A 177 -4.13 -27.44 3.01
C THR A 177 -2.80 -28.07 2.60
N GLN A 178 -1.86 -27.26 2.10
CA GLN A 178 -0.54 -27.74 1.63
C GLN A 178 0.42 -28.16 2.76
N LYS A 179 0.21 -27.72 4.01
CA LYS A 179 1.13 -27.97 5.13
C LYS A 179 0.49 -28.75 6.27
N ASN A 180 -0.77 -29.14 6.12
CA ASN A 180 -1.62 -29.71 7.18
C ASN A 180 -1.49 -28.93 8.50
N SER A 181 -1.35 -27.60 8.39
CA SER A 181 -1.06 -26.72 9.52
C SER A 181 -2.21 -25.75 9.76
N GLN A 182 -2.45 -25.47 11.04
CA GLN A 182 -3.44 -24.50 11.49
C GLN A 182 -2.71 -23.33 12.14
N GLU A 183 -3.03 -22.11 11.70
CA GLU A 183 -2.48 -20.89 12.28
C GLU A 183 -3.60 -19.95 12.74
N GLU A 184 -3.46 -19.43 13.95
CA GLU A 184 -4.40 -18.44 14.49
C GLU A 184 -4.09 -17.04 13.93
N PHE A 185 -5.13 -16.30 13.56
CA PHE A 185 -5.03 -14.90 13.12
C PHE A 185 -6.05 -13.99 13.79
N TYR A 186 -5.77 -12.69 13.85
CA TYR A 186 -6.72 -11.70 14.36
C TYR A 186 -7.68 -11.22 13.28
N TYR A 187 -8.95 -11.03 13.65
CA TYR A 187 -9.96 -10.44 12.77
C TYR A 187 -11.01 -9.65 13.56
N PHE A 188 -11.84 -8.88 12.84
CA PHE A 188 -12.94 -8.10 13.39
C PHE A 188 -14.28 -8.82 13.12
N PRO A 189 -14.84 -9.53 14.12
CA PRO A 189 -16.06 -10.31 13.93
C PRO A 189 -17.31 -9.44 13.80
N PHE A 190 -18.22 -9.77 12.88
CA PHE A 190 -19.58 -9.22 12.91
C PHE A 190 -20.52 -10.04 13.83
N LYS A 191 -20.37 -11.38 13.87
CA LYS A 191 -21.05 -12.31 14.78
C LYS A 191 -20.06 -12.96 15.74
N SER A 192 -20.55 -13.47 16.87
CA SER A 192 -19.73 -14.09 17.92
C SER A 192 -19.17 -15.48 17.58
N LYS A 193 -19.33 -15.99 16.36
CA LYS A 193 -18.84 -17.34 15.98
C LYS A 193 -17.34 -17.34 15.73
N ASN A 194 -16.70 -18.49 15.92
CA ASN A 194 -15.31 -18.69 15.53
C ASN A 194 -15.21 -18.71 13.99
N LEU A 195 -14.16 -18.10 13.45
CA LEU A 195 -13.95 -17.97 12.02
C LEU A 195 -12.88 -18.95 11.57
N THR A 196 -13.18 -19.72 10.52
CA THR A 196 -12.20 -20.53 9.80
C THR A 196 -12.14 -20.05 8.35
N ILE A 197 -10.94 -19.75 7.86
CA ILE A 197 -10.72 -19.41 6.45
C ILE A 197 -9.85 -20.46 5.77
N ASN A 198 -10.17 -20.74 4.51
CA ASN A 198 -9.41 -21.62 3.64
C ASN A 198 -8.71 -20.77 2.57
N THR A 199 -7.39 -20.91 2.44
CA THR A 199 -6.58 -20.15 1.48
C THR A 199 -6.30 -20.92 0.19
N ASN A 200 -6.91 -22.09 0.00
CA ASN A 200 -6.84 -22.79 -1.28
C ASN A 200 -7.80 -22.11 -2.26
N LYS A 201 -7.27 -21.63 -3.40
CA LYS A 201 -7.99 -20.86 -4.44
C LYS A 201 -9.32 -21.48 -4.85
N GLU A 202 -9.42 -22.81 -4.90
CA GLU A 202 -10.64 -23.53 -5.31
C GLU A 202 -11.74 -23.52 -4.24
N THR A 203 -11.39 -23.21 -2.99
CA THR A 203 -12.27 -23.30 -1.82
C THR A 203 -12.20 -22.06 -0.94
N GLU A 204 -11.73 -20.93 -1.49
CA GLU A 204 -11.65 -19.66 -0.78
C GLU A 204 -13.05 -19.21 -0.35
N ASN A 205 -13.22 -19.04 0.96
CA ASN A 205 -14.48 -18.64 1.57
C ASN A 205 -14.46 -17.16 2.02
N PHE A 206 -13.63 -16.34 1.38
CA PHE A 206 -13.52 -14.91 1.62
C PHE A 206 -13.45 -14.15 0.31
N ASN A 207 -13.79 -12.86 0.33
CA ASN A 207 -13.47 -11.93 -0.75
C ASN A 207 -12.30 -11.05 -0.33
N THR A 208 -11.64 -10.43 -1.30
CA THR A 208 -10.61 -9.43 -1.00
C THR A 208 -11.03 -8.03 -1.45
N LEU A 209 -10.62 -7.03 -0.69
CA LEU A 209 -10.71 -5.63 -1.06
C LEU A 209 -9.35 -4.98 -0.83
N TYR A 210 -8.79 -4.43 -1.89
CA TYR A 210 -7.67 -3.50 -1.80
C TYR A 210 -8.15 -2.14 -2.27
N LEU A 211 -7.98 -1.14 -1.42
CA LEU A 211 -8.12 0.25 -1.83
C LEU A 211 -6.72 0.75 -2.13
N GLU A 212 -6.50 1.45 -3.22
CA GLU A 212 -5.26 2.20 -3.43
C GLU A 212 -5.62 3.68 -3.39
N PHE A 213 -4.85 4.45 -2.63
CA PHE A 213 -5.07 5.89 -2.53
C PHE A 213 -4.05 6.57 -3.44
N HIS A 214 -4.37 7.75 -3.98
CA HIS A 214 -3.40 8.66 -4.60
C HIS A 214 -3.73 10.07 -4.16
N ASN A 215 -2.80 10.76 -3.50
CA ASN A 215 -2.97 12.17 -3.11
C ASN A 215 -2.37 13.07 -4.20
N LYS A 216 -3.17 14.01 -4.70
CA LYS A 216 -2.74 15.04 -5.65
C LYS A 216 -2.94 16.43 -5.04
N LEU A 217 -2.24 17.43 -5.57
CA LEU A 217 -2.47 18.84 -5.21
C LEU A 217 -3.94 19.25 -5.37
N ASN A 218 -4.31 20.36 -4.73
CA ASN A 218 -5.66 20.91 -4.68
C ASN A 218 -6.65 20.01 -3.92
N LYS A 219 -6.15 19.34 -2.88
CA LYS A 219 -6.93 18.51 -1.95
C LYS A 219 -7.68 17.39 -2.67
N ILE A 220 -7.01 16.75 -3.63
CA ILE A 220 -7.58 15.68 -4.45
C ILE A 220 -7.10 14.32 -3.95
N VAL A 221 -8.05 13.41 -3.70
CA VAL A 221 -7.79 12.01 -3.38
C VAL A 221 -8.40 11.15 -4.47
N VAL A 222 -7.57 10.43 -5.21
CA VAL A 222 -8.01 9.34 -6.08
C VAL A 222 -8.03 8.05 -5.28
N VAL A 223 -9.03 7.21 -5.53
CA VAL A 223 -9.20 5.91 -4.88
C VAL A 223 -9.46 4.87 -5.94
N ASP A 224 -8.60 3.87 -5.97
CA ASP A 224 -8.75 2.67 -6.79
C ASP A 224 -9.34 1.57 -5.93
N PHE A 225 -10.48 1.02 -6.37
CA PHE A 225 -11.14 -0.09 -5.71
C PHE A 225 -10.81 -1.36 -6.48
N ILE A 226 -10.07 -2.25 -5.85
CA ILE A 226 -9.59 -3.50 -6.43
C ILE A 226 -10.25 -4.65 -5.68
N TYR A 227 -11.22 -5.28 -6.34
CA TYR A 227 -12.02 -6.37 -5.78
C TYR A 227 -11.41 -7.72 -6.15
N ASN A 228 -11.32 -8.64 -5.19
CA ASN A 228 -10.83 -10.01 -5.40
C ASN A 228 -9.46 -10.07 -6.11
N LEU A 229 -8.60 -9.06 -5.86
CA LEU A 229 -7.30 -8.87 -6.52
C LEU A 229 -7.35 -8.83 -8.06
N ASN A 230 -8.49 -8.47 -8.63
CA ASN A 230 -8.64 -8.32 -10.07
C ASN A 230 -8.17 -6.92 -10.52
N TYR A 231 -6.88 -6.80 -10.82
CA TYR A 231 -6.27 -5.55 -11.31
C TYR A 231 -6.67 -5.19 -12.74
N ASN A 232 -7.36 -6.06 -13.47
CA ASN A 232 -7.88 -5.75 -14.81
C ASN A 232 -9.21 -5.00 -14.76
N ASN A 233 -9.91 -5.02 -13.61
CA ASN A 233 -11.21 -4.37 -13.44
C ASN A 233 -11.21 -3.45 -12.22
N VAL A 234 -10.35 -2.43 -12.28
CA VAL A 234 -10.22 -1.42 -11.23
C VAL A 234 -11.32 -0.37 -11.39
N THR A 235 -12.06 -0.12 -10.31
CA THR A 235 -12.98 1.02 -10.26
C THR A 235 -12.23 2.23 -9.73
N HIS A 236 -12.25 3.34 -10.47
CA HIS A 236 -11.57 4.57 -10.09
C HIS A 236 -12.58 5.62 -9.64
N LYS A 237 -12.35 6.25 -8.48
CA LYS A 237 -13.11 7.41 -8.01
C LYS A 237 -12.18 8.52 -7.59
N THR A 238 -12.54 9.76 -7.90
CA THR A 238 -11.78 10.92 -7.46
C THR A 238 -12.64 11.79 -6.56
N TYR A 239 -12.07 12.23 -5.45
CA TYR A 239 -12.69 13.13 -4.51
C TYR A 239 -11.87 14.40 -4.37
N GLN A 240 -12.53 15.54 -4.34
CA GLN A 240 -11.86 16.82 -4.10
C GLN A 240 -12.51 17.55 -2.94
N TYR A 241 -11.69 18.18 -2.09
CA TYR A 241 -12.19 19.07 -1.06
C TYR A 241 -12.34 20.50 -1.57
N LYS A 242 -13.59 20.96 -1.71
CA LYS A 242 -13.95 22.34 -2.09
C LYS A 242 -15.08 22.82 -1.19
N ASN A 243 -15.14 24.12 -0.91
CA ASN A 243 -16.22 24.75 -0.12
C ASN A 243 -16.51 24.03 1.21
N ASN A 244 -15.45 23.63 1.92
CA ASN A 244 -15.52 22.88 3.18
C ASN A 244 -16.23 21.51 3.11
N ASN A 245 -16.27 20.90 1.93
CA ASN A 245 -16.90 19.61 1.70
C ASN A 245 -16.08 18.72 0.75
N TRP A 246 -16.23 17.40 0.91
CA TRP A 246 -15.67 16.43 -0.02
C TRP A 246 -16.70 16.09 -1.10
N GLU A 247 -16.34 16.23 -2.36
CA GLU A 247 -17.23 15.97 -3.50
C GLU A 247 -16.56 14.96 -4.43
N GLU A 248 -17.36 14.07 -5.01
CA GLU A 248 -16.87 13.21 -6.10
C GLU A 248 -16.73 14.10 -7.35
N VAL A 249 -15.60 14.00 -8.04
CA VAL A 249 -15.32 14.76 -9.26
C VAL A 249 -14.87 13.82 -10.36
N SER A 250 -15.29 14.09 -11.59
CA SER A 250 -14.71 13.44 -12.77
C SER A 250 -13.50 14.25 -13.19
N LEU A 251 -12.29 13.76 -12.91
CA LEU A 251 -11.12 14.27 -13.60
C LEU A 251 -11.17 13.74 -15.04
N LEU A 252 -11.04 14.63 -16.03
CA LEU A 252 -10.75 14.21 -17.40
C LEU A 252 -9.48 13.36 -17.34
N LYS A 253 -9.50 12.19 -17.98
CA LYS A 253 -8.32 11.34 -18.12
C LYS A 253 -7.23 12.18 -18.79
N GLU A 254 -6.12 12.39 -18.08
CA GLU A 254 -4.83 12.79 -18.70
C GLU A 254 -4.24 11.59 -19.41
#